data_AF-A0A7W5H6F0-F1
#
_entry.id   AF-A0A7W5H6F0-F1
#
_cell.length_a   1.000
_cell.length_b   1.000
_cell.length_c   1.000
_cell.angle_alpha   90.00
_cell.angle_beta   90.00
_cell.angle_gamma   90.00
#
_symmetry.space_group_name_H-M   'P 1'
#
loop_
_entity.id
_entity.type
_entity.pdbx_description
1 polymer ?
#
loop_
_entity_poly.entity_id
_entity_poly.type
_entity_poly.pdbx_seq_one_letter_code
_entity_poly.pdbx_strand_id
1 'polypeptide(L)'
;MLSRIDVFHDCFDQVADPRVPGRTTHPLNSILFPVVAATIADADGPEEIVCFGAERLDWLSRFADFPSNIPSHDTIGQACH
;
A
#
# COMPACT_ATOMS: atom_id res chain seq x y z
N MET A 1 -11.50 19.90 -11.32
CA MET A 1 -10.76 20.10 -10.07
C MET A 1 -10.39 18.72 -9.58
N LEU A 2 -9.14 18.30 -9.74
CA LEU A 2 -8.68 17.00 -9.24
C LEU A 2 -8.75 17.04 -7.71
N SER A 3 -9.38 16.03 -7.11
CA SER A 3 -9.34 15.86 -5.67
C SER A 3 -7.90 15.52 -5.24
N ARG A 4 -7.54 15.78 -3.98
CA ARG A 4 -6.19 15.46 -3.46
C ARG A 4 -5.85 13.96 -3.62
N ILE A 5 -6.86 13.11 -3.68
CA ILE A 5 -6.76 11.66 -3.86
C ILE A 5 -6.41 11.32 -5.31
N ASP A 6 -6.93 12.06 -6.30
CA ASP A 6 -6.62 11.82 -7.71
C ASP A 6 -5.15 12.10 -8.04
N VAL A 7 -4.55 13.13 -7.43
CA VAL A 7 -3.11 13.43 -7.57
C VAL A 7 -2.25 12.31 -6.98
N PHE A 8 -2.72 11.71 -5.88
CA PHE A 8 -2.03 10.59 -5.27
C PHE A 8 -2.06 9.38 -6.22
N HIS A 9 -3.23 8.99 -6.74
CA HIS A 9 -3.34 7.89 -7.70
C HIS A 9 -2.52 8.12 -8.97
N ASP A 10 -2.53 9.33 -9.53
CA ASP A 10 -1.72 9.69 -10.71
C ASP A 10 -0.21 9.52 -10.47
N CYS A 11 0.26 9.78 -9.25
CA CYS A 11 1.66 9.56 -8.87
C CYS A 11 2.03 8.07 -8.85
N PHE A 12 1.12 7.20 -8.36
CA PHE A 12 1.36 5.75 -8.32
C PHE A 12 1.14 5.06 -9.66
N ASP A 13 0.28 5.58 -10.52
CA ASP A 13 0.09 5.06 -11.89
C ASP A 13 1.33 5.24 -12.77
N GLN A 14 2.25 6.13 -12.39
CA GLN A 14 3.57 6.27 -13.03
C GLN A 14 4.54 5.14 -12.65
N VAL A 15 4.25 4.38 -11.58
CA VAL A 15 5.08 3.24 -11.16
C VAL A 15 4.64 2.00 -11.93
N ALA A 16 5.52 1.51 -12.81
CA ALA A 16 5.28 0.26 -13.51
C ALA A 16 5.20 -0.89 -12.50
N ASP A 17 4.09 -1.63 -12.48
CA ASP A 17 3.90 -2.76 -11.58
C ASP A 17 4.82 -3.93 -11.99
N PRO A 18 5.85 -4.28 -11.18
CA PRO A 18 6.75 -5.38 -11.51
C PRO A 18 6.14 -6.76 -11.21
N ARG A 19 4.95 -6.81 -10.58
CA ARG A 19 4.32 -8.05 -10.15
C ARG A 19 3.64 -8.75 -11.32
N VAL A 20 3.59 -10.08 -11.24
CA VAL A 20 3.01 -10.91 -12.31
C VAL A 20 1.47 -10.73 -12.35
N PRO A 21 0.89 -10.26 -13.48
CA PRO A 21 -0.56 -10.12 -13.61
C PRO A 21 -1.23 -11.48 -13.43
N GLY A 22 -2.27 -11.53 -12.59
CA GLY A 22 -2.98 -12.78 -12.24
C GLY A 22 -2.45 -13.50 -10.99
N ARG A 23 -1.35 -13.02 -10.38
CA ARG A 23 -0.90 -13.39 -9.03
C ARG A 23 -1.06 -12.26 -8.01
N THR A 24 -1.81 -11.23 -8.37
CA THR A 24 -2.01 -10.02 -7.59
C THR A 24 -3.42 -9.98 -7.01
N THR A 25 -3.56 -10.15 -5.69
CA THR A 25 -4.84 -10.03 -4.97
C THR A 25 -5.21 -8.57 -4.70
N HIS A 26 -4.20 -7.69 -4.62
CA HIS A 26 -4.37 -6.28 -4.28
C HIS A 26 -3.81 -5.37 -5.37
N PRO A 27 -4.50 -4.26 -5.68
CA PRO A 27 -3.96 -3.25 -6.57
C PRO A 27 -2.70 -2.63 -5.95
N LEU A 28 -1.79 -2.15 -6.79
CA LEU A 28 -0.45 -1.73 -6.36
C LEU A 28 -0.51 -0.55 -5.37
N ASN A 29 -1.44 0.38 -5.61
CA ASN A 29 -1.74 1.52 -4.75
C ASN A 29 -2.04 1.10 -3.30
N SER A 30 -2.77 0.01 -3.08
CA SER A 30 -3.12 -0.50 -1.75
C SER A 30 -1.96 -1.16 -1.01
N ILE A 31 -0.82 -1.37 -1.68
CA ILE A 31 0.43 -1.79 -1.01
C ILE A 31 1.35 -0.60 -0.82
N LEU A 32 1.52 0.23 -1.85
CA LEU A 32 2.45 1.35 -1.78
C LEU A 32 1.99 2.44 -0.82
N PHE A 33 0.69 2.69 -0.71
CA PHE A 33 0.18 3.70 0.21
C PHE A 33 0.47 3.40 1.69
N PRO A 34 0.12 2.23 2.26
CA PRO A 34 0.47 1.91 3.64
C PRO A 34 1.98 1.88 3.86
N VAL A 35 2.78 1.42 2.89
CA VAL A 35 4.25 1.46 2.98
C VAL A 35 4.74 2.90 3.12
N VAL A 36 4.35 3.82 2.24
CA VAL A 36 4.78 5.22 2.31
C VAL A 36 4.29 5.90 3.59
N ALA A 37 3.02 5.67 3.98
CA ALA A 37 2.45 6.25 5.19
C ALA A 37 3.17 5.75 6.46
N ALA A 38 3.47 4.45 6.52
CA ALA A 38 4.22 3.85 7.61
C ALA A 38 5.68 4.33 7.64
N THR A 39 6.35 4.45 6.49
CA THR A 39 7.70 5.02 6.42
C THR A 39 7.75 6.47 6.91
N ILE A 40 6.75 7.30 6.59
CA ILE A 40 6.65 8.66 7.13
C ILE A 40 6.41 8.65 8.65
N ALA A 41 5.72 7.62 9.15
CA ALA A 41 5.48 7.40 10.56
C ALA A 41 6.67 6.70 11.29
N ASP A 42 7.82 6.59 10.62
CA ASP A 42 9.05 5.98 11.17
C ASP A 42 8.92 4.47 11.43
N ALA A 43 8.05 3.77 10.69
CA ALA A 43 7.97 2.31 10.76
C ALA A 43 9.17 1.66 10.05
N ASP A 44 9.91 0.83 10.78
CA ASP A 44 11.11 0.16 10.33
C ASP A 44 10.80 -1.30 9.94
N GLY A 45 10.75 -1.52 8.63
CA GLY A 45 10.57 -2.84 8.05
C GLY A 45 9.12 -3.33 7.92
N PRO A 46 8.93 -4.53 7.35
CA PRO A 46 7.61 -4.97 6.90
C PRO A 46 6.65 -5.32 8.04
N GLU A 47 7.15 -5.78 9.19
CA GLU A 47 6.31 -6.09 10.36
C GLU A 47 5.63 -4.83 10.91
N GLU A 48 6.38 -3.75 11.06
CA GLU A 48 5.86 -2.49 11.57
C GLU A 48 4.89 -1.84 10.58
N ILE A 49 5.15 -1.95 9.27
CA ILE A 49 4.22 -1.47 8.23
C ILE A 49 2.89 -2.22 8.27
N VAL A 50 2.91 -3.55 8.45
CA VAL A 50 1.68 -4.35 8.58
C VAL A 50 0.92 -3.95 9.85
N CYS A 51 1.64 -3.78 10.96
CA CYS A 51 1.05 -3.35 12.23
C CYS A 51 0.38 -1.98 12.09
N PHE A 52 1.10 -0.98 11.53
CA PHE A 52 0.57 0.34 11.24
C PHE A 52 -0.66 0.28 10.33
N GLY A 53 -0.58 -0.54 9.28
CA GLY A 53 -1.68 -0.77 8.36
C GLY A 53 -2.94 -1.29 9.05
N ALA A 54 -2.77 -2.30 9.91
CA ALA A 54 -3.89 -2.91 10.64
C ALA A 54 -4.51 -1.93 11.65
N GLU A 55 -3.69 -1.17 12.38
CA GLU A 55 -4.16 -0.18 13.35
C GLU A 55 -4.85 1.02 12.70
N ARG A 56 -4.49 1.36 11.45
CA ARG A 56 -4.97 2.54 10.73
C ARG A 56 -5.82 2.21 9.52
N LEU A 57 -6.36 1.00 9.44
CA LEU A 57 -7.13 0.53 8.28
C LEU A 57 -8.31 1.43 7.92
N ASP A 58 -9.05 1.94 8.91
CA ASP A 58 -10.17 2.87 8.70
C ASP A 58 -9.75 4.21 8.09
N TRP A 59 -8.53 4.66 8.42
CA TRP A 59 -7.96 5.87 7.83
C TRP A 59 -7.43 5.58 6.43
N LEU A 60 -6.73 4.47 6.25
CA LEU A 60 -6.15 4.06 4.98
C LEU A 60 -7.21 3.81 3.90
N SER A 61 -8.35 3.21 4.28
CA SER A 61 -9.48 2.91 3.39
C SER A 61 -10.16 4.15 2.81
N ARG A 62 -9.82 5.35 3.29
CA ARG A 62 -10.30 6.62 2.71
C ARG A 62 -9.51 7.05 1.47
N PHE A 63 -8.34 6.46 1.25
CA PHE A 63 -7.40 6.86 0.19
C PHE A 63 -7.05 5.72 -0.77
N ALA A 64 -7.25 4.46 -0.38
CA ALA A 64 -7.05 3.30 -1.25
C ALA A 64 -8.03 2.18 -0.89
N ASP A 65 -8.38 1.34 -1.87
CA ASP A 65 -9.29 0.21 -1.67
C ASP A 65 -8.56 -1.00 -1.08
N PHE A 66 -9.03 -1.53 0.04
CA PHE A 66 -8.48 -2.74 0.68
C PHE A 66 -9.49 -3.90 0.63
N PRO A 67 -9.74 -4.50 -0.55
CA PRO A 67 -10.79 -5.51 -0.72
C PRO A 67 -10.52 -6.83 0.02
N SER A 68 -9.30 -7.06 0.53
CA SER A 68 -8.94 -8.28 1.25
C SER A 68 -8.08 -7.99 2.50
N ASN A 69 -8.37 -6.89 3.21
CA ASN A 69 -7.58 -6.37 4.35
C ASN A 69 -6.18 -5.88 3.94
N ILE A 70 -5.37 -5.47 4.93
CA ILE A 70 -3.99 -5.00 4.72
C ILE A 70 -3.15 -6.12 4.14
N PRO A 71 -2.33 -5.84 3.11
CA PRO A 71 -1.41 -6.82 2.56
C PRO A 71 -0.50 -7.40 3.66
N SER A 72 -0.41 -8.73 3.71
CA SER A 72 0.36 -9.47 4.71
C SER A 72 1.85 -9.13 4.70
N HIS A 73 2.55 -9.51 5.79
CA HIS A 73 4.01 -9.40 5.89
C HIS A 73 4.72 -10.03 4.69
N ASP A 74 4.31 -11.24 4.26
CA ASP A 74 4.86 -11.88 3.07
C ASP A 74 4.66 -11.04 1.79
N THR A 75 3.59 -10.26 1.68
CA THR A 75 3.33 -9.40 0.52
C THR A 75 4.19 -8.15 0.52
N ILE A 76 4.52 -7.59 1.69
CA ILE A 76 5.34 -6.37 1.84
C ILE A 76 6.85 -6.72 1.90
N GLY A 77 7.20 -7.83 2.54
CA GLY A 77 8.56 -8.28 2.80
C GLY A 77 9.18 -9.19 1.73
N GLN A 78 8.40 -9.83 0.86
CA GLN A 78 8.97 -10.66 -0.23
C GLN A 78 9.55 -9.84 -1.40
N ALA A 79 9.49 -8.50 -1.37
CA ALA A 79 10.11 -7.66 -2.39
C ALA A 79 11.65 -7.68 -2.35
N CYS A 80 12.25 -8.27 -1.30
CA CYS A 80 13.69 -8.46 -1.17
C CYS A 80 14.04 -9.94 -0.93
N HIS A 81 14.05 -10.75 -2.00
CA HIS A 81 14.99 -11.87 -2.08
C HIS A 81 15.64 -11.92 -3.46
#